data_AF-A0A1M4VMU0-F1
#
_entry.id   AF-A0A1M4VMU0-F1
#
_cell.length_a   1.000
_cell.length_b   1.000
_cell.length_c   1.000
_cell.angle_alpha   90.00
_cell.angle_beta   90.00
_cell.angle_gamma   90.00
#
_symmetry.space_group_name_H-M   'P 1'
#
loop_
_entity.id
_entity.type
_entity.pdbx_description
1 polymer ?
#
loop_
_entity_poly.entity_id
_entity_poly.type
_entity_poly.pdbx_seq_one_letter_code
_entity_poly.pdbx_strand_id
1 'polypeptide(L)'
;MERKKIVVGKKKKKEKKINSIKIIIYLFMIFIIIYFSVQMIRMLVIYTELSKEYKKTQSEFEILKKRLYDIEKERDMIKKLLEEKGVTIKDGKINYNYVPQTVEGTATASETTR
;
A
#
# COMPACT_ATOMS: atom_id res chain seq x y z
N MET A 1 -67.81 -19.33 -77.45
CA MET A 1 -66.90 -18.44 -76.70
C MET A 1 -66.25 -19.25 -75.59
N GLU A 2 -65.01 -19.68 -75.76
CA GLU A 2 -64.29 -20.46 -74.75
C GLU A 2 -63.56 -19.54 -73.77
N ARG A 3 -63.75 -19.76 -72.46
CA ARG A 3 -63.06 -19.00 -71.41
C ARG A 3 -61.68 -19.60 -71.16
N LYS A 4 -60.61 -18.83 -71.40
CA LYS A 4 -59.24 -19.21 -71.03
C LYS A 4 -59.11 -19.28 -69.51
N LYS A 5 -58.78 -20.46 -69.00
CA LYS A 5 -58.53 -20.70 -67.57
C LYS A 5 -57.12 -20.23 -67.23
N ILE A 6 -56.99 -19.08 -66.55
CA ILE A 6 -55.70 -18.57 -66.07
C ILE A 6 -55.35 -19.32 -64.79
N VAL A 7 -54.35 -20.20 -64.87
CA VAL A 7 -53.79 -20.88 -63.70
C VAL A 7 -52.69 -19.98 -63.12
N VAL A 8 -53.01 -19.26 -62.05
CA VAL A 8 -52.04 -18.44 -61.31
C VAL A 8 -51.25 -19.35 -60.39
N GLY A 9 -50.05 -19.76 -60.80
CA GLY A 9 -49.14 -20.53 -59.96
C GLY A 9 -48.75 -19.76 -58.70
N LYS A 10 -48.91 -20.37 -57.52
CA LYS A 10 -48.42 -19.81 -56.24
C LYS A 10 -46.90 -19.69 -56.29
N LYS A 11 -46.35 -18.46 -56.20
CA LYS A 11 -44.91 -18.24 -56.04
C LYS A 11 -44.43 -18.91 -54.74
N LYS A 12 -43.50 -19.86 -54.85
CA LYS A 12 -42.81 -20.46 -53.69
C LYS A 12 -42.05 -19.35 -52.94
N LYS A 13 -42.33 -19.19 -51.64
CA LYS A 13 -41.52 -18.34 -50.75
C LYS A 13 -40.10 -18.90 -50.73
N LYS A 14 -39.12 -18.09 -51.13
CA LYS A 14 -37.70 -18.43 -50.97
C LYS A 14 -37.37 -18.43 -49.48
N GLU A 15 -36.96 -19.58 -48.95
CA GLU A 15 -36.40 -19.66 -47.60
C GLU A 15 -35.10 -18.87 -47.57
N LYS A 16 -35.01 -17.88 -46.67
CA LYS A 16 -33.77 -17.16 -46.41
C LYS A 16 -32.79 -18.14 -45.77
N LYS A 17 -31.75 -18.55 -46.50
CA LYS A 17 -30.63 -19.30 -45.92
C LYS A 17 -29.90 -18.38 -44.92
N ILE A 18 -30.03 -18.70 -43.64
CA ILE A 18 -29.26 -18.03 -42.59
C ILE A 18 -27.82 -18.51 -42.72
N ASN A 19 -26.86 -17.57 -42.77
CA ASN A 19 -25.46 -17.90 -42.91
C ASN A 19 -24.86 -18.27 -41.55
N SER A 20 -25.08 -19.51 -41.10
CA SER A 20 -24.74 -20.03 -39.77
C SER A 20 -23.28 -19.79 -39.36
N ILE A 21 -22.37 -19.75 -40.34
CA ILE A 21 -20.94 -19.45 -40.12
C ILE A 21 -20.75 -18.07 -39.49
N LYS A 22 -21.50 -17.06 -39.94
CA LYS A 22 -21.41 -15.70 -39.37
C LYS A 22 -21.87 -15.69 -37.91
N ILE A 23 -22.92 -16.43 -37.57
CA ILE A 23 -23.46 -16.52 -36.21
C ILE A 23 -22.42 -17.13 -35.27
N ILE A 24 -21.73 -18.18 -35.70
CA ILE A 24 -20.67 -18.83 -34.92
C ILE A 24 -19.51 -17.86 -34.67
N ILE A 25 -19.09 -17.08 -35.68
CA ILE A 25 -18.03 -16.07 -35.53
C ILE A 25 -18.43 -15.00 -34.51
N TYR A 26 -19.68 -14.51 -34.54
CA TYR A 26 -20.14 -13.53 -33.56
C TYR A 26 -20.17 -14.09 -32.14
N LEU A 27 -20.61 -15.33 -31.95
CA LEU A 27 -20.57 -16.00 -30.64
C LEU A 27 -19.14 -16.12 -30.12
N PHE A 28 -18.19 -16.45 -30.98
CA PHE A 28 -16.78 -16.57 -30.61
C PHE A 28 -16.19 -15.21 -30.19
N MET A 29 -16.49 -14.14 -30.94
CA MET A 29 -16.05 -12.79 -30.59
C MET A 29 -16.62 -12.32 -29.25
N ILE A 30 -17.91 -12.59 -28.98
CA ILE A 30 -18.54 -12.27 -27.70
C ILE A 30 -17.87 -13.04 -26.56
N PHE A 31 -17.57 -14.33 -26.76
CA PHE A 31 -16.90 -15.14 -25.76
C PHE A 31 -15.53 -14.58 -25.38
N ILE A 32 -14.74 -14.15 -26.38
CA ILE A 32 -13.44 -13.50 -26.15
C ILE A 32 -13.61 -12.22 -25.31
N ILE A 33 -14.58 -11.36 -25.66
CA ILE A 33 -14.82 -10.11 -24.93
C ILE A 33 -15.18 -10.39 -23.46
N ILE A 34 -16.07 -11.36 -23.21
CA ILE A 34 -16.48 -11.73 -21.85
C ILE A 34 -15.29 -12.28 -21.06
N TYR A 35 -14.49 -13.15 -21.67
CA TYR A 35 -13.29 -13.71 -21.04
C TYR A 35 -12.31 -12.62 -20.58
N PHE A 36 -11.98 -11.67 -21.47
CA PHE A 36 -11.11 -10.54 -21.11
C PHE A 36 -11.74 -9.62 -20.06
N SER A 37 -13.05 -9.39 -20.13
CA SER A 37 -13.77 -8.57 -19.15
C SER A 37 -13.65 -9.14 -17.74
N VAL A 38 -13.80 -10.45 -17.58
CA VAL A 38 -13.64 -11.13 -16.28
C VAL A 38 -12.19 -11.01 -15.78
N GLN A 39 -11.19 -11.16 -16.65
CA GLN A 39 -9.79 -10.97 -16.26
C GLN A 39 -9.50 -9.55 -15.78
N MET A 40 -10.04 -8.53 -16.46
CA MET A 40 -9.86 -7.13 -16.08
C MET A 40 -10.48 -6.84 -14.70
N ILE A 41 -11.66 -7.38 -14.41
CA ILE A 41 -12.31 -7.24 -13.09
C ILE A 41 -11.44 -7.87 -12.00
N ARG A 42 -10.93 -9.09 -12.23
CA ARG A 42 -10.06 -9.77 -11.25
C ARG A 42 -8.81 -8.97 -10.96
N MET A 43 -8.18 -8.43 -12.01
CA MET A 43 -6.98 -7.61 -11.86
C MET A 43 -7.26 -6.30 -11.13
N LEU A 44 -8.42 -5.68 -11.39
CA LEU A 44 -8.85 -4.47 -10.70
C LEU A 44 -9.05 -4.71 -9.20
N VAL A 45 -9.68 -5.82 -8.81
CA VAL A 45 -9.85 -6.19 -7.39
C VAL A 45 -8.49 -6.32 -6.70
N ILE A 46 -7.57 -7.10 -7.28
CA ILE A 46 -6.21 -7.28 -6.72
C ILE A 46 -5.50 -5.93 -6.60
N TYR A 47 -5.57 -5.09 -7.63
CA TYR A 47 -4.93 -3.77 -7.60
C TYR A 47 -5.51 -2.87 -6.51
N THR A 48 -6.84 -2.89 -6.29
CA THR A 48 -7.46 -2.08 -5.24
C THR A 48 -7.07 -2.54 -3.84
N GLU A 49 -6.95 -3.84 -3.62
CA GLU A 49 -6.50 -4.41 -2.35
C GLU A 49 -5.04 -4.04 -2.07
N LEU A 50 -4.17 -4.26 -3.07
CA LEU A 50 -2.75 -3.90 -2.99
C LEU A 50 -2.55 -2.40 -2.75
N SER A 51 -3.36 -1.55 -3.39
CA SER A 51 -3.31 -0.09 -3.19
C SER A 51 -3.71 0.32 -1.78
N LYS A 52 -4.73 -0.33 -1.19
CA LYS A 52 -5.13 -0.07 0.19
C LYS A 52 -4.04 -0.49 1.17
N GLU A 53 -3.48 -1.67 0.96
CA GLU A 53 -2.41 -2.21 1.81
C GLU A 53 -1.16 -1.33 1.74
N TYR A 54 -0.76 -0.90 0.54
CA TYR A 54 0.35 0.04 0.36
C TYR A 54 0.12 1.37 1.11
N LYS A 55 -1.07 1.97 1.01
CA LYS A 55 -1.40 3.20 1.74
C LYS A 55 -1.35 3.00 3.25
N LYS A 56 -1.83 1.86 3.74
CA LYS A 56 -1.77 1.51 5.16
C LYS A 56 -0.31 1.43 5.63
N THR A 57 0.52 0.65 4.93
CA THR A 57 1.94 0.50 5.24
C THR A 57 2.68 1.83 5.21
N GLN A 58 2.37 2.69 4.24
CA GLN A 58 2.95 4.04 4.15
C GLN A 58 2.59 4.89 5.39
N SER A 59 1.34 4.83 5.85
CA SER A 59 0.93 5.57 7.06
C SER A 59 1.59 5.04 8.33
N GLU A 60 1.75 3.72 8.45
CA GLU A 60 2.46 3.10 9.58
C GLU A 60 3.94 3.52 9.59
N PHE A 61 4.56 3.60 8.42
CA PHE A 61 5.95 4.04 8.28
C PHE A 61 6.13 5.51 8.71
N GLU A 62 5.23 6.40 8.31
CA GLU A 62 5.25 7.81 8.76
C GLU A 62 5.07 7.93 10.27
N ILE A 63 4.17 7.15 10.87
CA ILE A 63 3.99 7.11 12.32
C ILE A 63 5.27 6.62 13.01
N LEU A 64 5.89 5.56 12.49
CA LEU A 64 7.12 5.00 13.05
C LEU A 64 8.28 5.99 12.97
N LYS A 65 8.42 6.68 11.82
CA LYS A 65 9.42 7.73 11.61
C LYS A 65 9.24 8.87 12.61
N LYS A 66 8.01 9.29 12.86
CA LYS A 66 7.72 10.32 13.87
C LYS A 66 8.09 9.84 15.28
N ARG A 67 7.72 8.62 15.66
CA ARG A 67 8.07 8.04 16.96
C ARG A 67 9.59 7.94 17.15
N LEU A 68 10.33 7.56 16.11
CA LEU A 68 11.79 7.49 16.17
C LEU A 68 12.38 8.88 16.43
N TYR A 69 11.89 9.90 15.73
CA TYR A 69 12.33 11.29 15.94
C TYR A 69 12.07 11.79 17.38
N ASP A 70 10.89 11.49 17.93
CA ASP A 70 10.56 11.86 19.31
C ASP A 70 11.50 11.16 20.31
N ILE A 71 11.78 9.86 20.11
CA ILE A 71 12.72 9.09 20.93
C ILE A 71 14.16 9.62 20.81
N GLU A 72 14.61 9.98 19.61
CA GLU A 72 15.94 10.57 19.40
C GLU A 72 16.08 11.89 20.16
N LYS A 73 15.04 12.73 20.12
CA LYS A 73 15.01 13.99 20.86
C LYS A 73 15.05 13.77 22.38
N GLU A 74 14.27 12.81 22.90
CA GLU A 74 14.32 12.45 24.32
C GLU A 74 15.69 11.92 24.72
N ARG A 75 16.29 11.07 23.89
CA ARG A 75 17.62 10.51 24.10
C ARG A 75 18.70 11.59 24.13
N ASP A 76 18.63 12.59 23.26
CA ASP A 76 19.56 13.72 23.25
C ASP A 76 19.39 14.65 24.47
N MET A 77 18.15 14.87 24.91
CA MET A 77 17.87 15.60 26.15
C MET A 77 18.44 14.88 27.37
N ILE A 78 18.23 13.56 27.48
CA ILE A 78 18.80 12.74 28.56
C ILE A 78 20.33 12.78 28.51
N LYS A 79 20.92 12.67 27.31
CA LYS A 79 22.37 12.74 27.14
C LYS A 79 22.92 14.07 27.65
N LYS A 80 22.28 15.19 27.31
CA LYS A 80 22.68 16.52 27.79
C LYS A 80 22.57 16.64 29.31
N LEU A 81 21.48 16.16 29.91
CA LEU A 81 21.32 16.14 31.37
C LEU A 81 22.38 15.30 32.09
N LEU A 82 22.80 14.18 31.48
CA LEU A 82 23.88 13.36 32.02
C LEU A 82 25.23 14.08 31.91
N GLU A 83 25.51 14.70 30.77
CA GLU A 83 26.74 15.49 30.56
C GLU A 83 26.84 16.65 31.55
N GLU A 84 25.74 17.37 31.81
CA GLU A 84 25.66 18.42 32.85
C GLU A 84 25.97 17.89 34.26
N LYS A 85 25.62 16.63 34.54
CA LYS A 85 25.93 15.94 35.81
C LYS A 85 27.32 15.32 35.86
N GLY A 86 28.17 15.55 34.85
CA GLY A 86 29.51 14.98 34.74
C GLY A 86 29.51 13.51 34.29
N VAL A 87 28.39 12.97 33.81
CA VAL A 87 28.25 11.59 33.37
C VAL A 87 28.22 11.55 31.84
N THR A 88 29.19 10.88 31.22
CA THR A 88 29.22 10.69 29.76
C THR A 88 28.93 9.24 29.41
N ILE A 89 28.11 9.00 28.40
CA ILE A 89 27.87 7.65 27.88
C ILE A 89 28.62 7.52 26.56
N LYS A 90 29.59 6.60 26.52
CA LYS A 90 30.36 6.27 25.32
C LYS A 90 30.32 4.75 25.12
N ASP A 91 29.91 4.31 23.92
CA ASP A 91 29.83 2.89 23.54
C ASP A 91 29.04 2.02 24.53
N GLY A 92 27.93 2.55 25.07
CA GLY A 92 27.07 1.84 26.02
C GLY A 92 27.63 1.72 27.46
N LYS A 93 28.80 2.30 27.74
CA LYS A 93 29.38 2.36 29.09
C LYS A 93 29.21 3.76 29.69
N ILE A 94 28.82 3.80 30.96
CA ILE A 94 28.69 5.02 31.75
C ILE A 94 30.07 5.39 32.27
N ASN A 95 30.53 6.60 31.97
CA ASN A 95 31.81 7.12 32.42
C ASN A 95 31.56 8.37 33.28
N TYR A 96 31.90 8.29 34.55
CA TYR A 96 31.75 9.38 35.51
C TYR A 96 33.02 10.23 35.46
N ASN A 97 32.94 11.42 34.86
CA ASN A 97 33.97 12.41 35.08
C ASN A 97 33.76 12.97 36.49
N TYR A 98 34.80 12.94 37.32
CA TYR A 98 34.74 13.42 38.69
C TYR A 98 34.59 14.96 38.69
N VAL A 99 33.36 15.42 38.52
CA VAL A 99 32.98 16.81 38.77
C VAL A 99 32.57 16.86 40.23
N PRO A 100 33.25 17.63 41.10
CA PRO A 100 32.83 17.75 42.49
C PRO A 100 31.42 18.32 42.51
N GLN A 101 30.45 17.50 42.90
CA GLN A 101 29.08 17.96 43.13
C GLN A 101 29.10 18.83 44.39
N THR A 102 29.08 20.15 44.21
CA THR A 102 28.69 21.03 45.30
C THR A 102 27.20 20.83 45.54
N VAL A 103 26.86 19.88 46.40
CA VAL A 103 25.54 19.85 47.03
C VAL A 103 25.47 21.12 47.88
N GLU A 104 24.53 22.01 47.60
CA GLU A 104 24.27 23.18 48.43
C GLU A 104 24.11 22.72 49.90
N GLY A 105 25.10 23.02 50.73
CA GLY A 105 25.08 22.71 52.17
C GLY A 105 26.20 21.80 52.70
N THR A 106 27.09 21.23 51.89
CA THR A 106 28.22 20.44 52.41
C THR A 106 29.57 21.05 52.07
N ALA A 107 30.27 21.53 53.09
CA ALA A 107 31.67 21.93 53.00
C ALA A 107 32.52 20.70 52.62
N THR A 108 33.14 20.74 51.45
CA THR A 108 34.18 19.79 51.09
C THR A 108 35.39 20.09 51.97
N ALA A 109 35.57 19.29 53.02
CA ALA A 109 36.79 19.26 53.80
C ALA A 109 37.92 18.75 52.90
N SER A 110 38.61 19.69 52.26
CA SER A 110 39.98 19.49 51.82
C SER A 110 40.83 19.35 53.06
N GLU A 111 41.27 18.12 53.38
CA GLU A 111 42.54 17.86 54.07
C GLU A 111 42.82 16.36 54.05
N THR A 112 43.52 15.92 53.01
CA THR A 112 44.34 14.71 53.10
C THR A 112 45.78 15.13 52.86
N THR A 113 46.46 15.43 53.97
CA THR A 113 47.92 15.55 54.01
C THR A 113 48.39 14.84 55.28
N ARG A 114 48.75 13.55 55.19
CA ARG A 114 50.13 13.04 55.22
C ARG A 114 50.14 11.53 55.26
#